data_AF-U1MQ39-F1
#
_entry.id   AF-U1MQ39-F1
#
_cell.length_a   1.000
_cell.length_b   1.000
_cell.length_c   1.000
_cell.angle_alpha   90.00
_cell.angle_beta   90.00
_cell.angle_gamma   90.00
#
_symmetry.space_group_name_H-M   'P 1'
#
loop_
_entity.id
_entity.type
_entity.pdbx_description
1 polymer ?
#
loop_
_entity_poly.entity_id
_entity_poly.type
_entity_poly.pdbx_seq_one_letter_code
_entity_poly.pdbx_strand_id
1 'polypeptide(L)'
;MDSDRARGALLGLACGDALGRPVEFASAEEISAEHGQLDEMVGHGTWNQPAGTITDDTDLALCIARSLVDNEAFDGQNIADRFHEWYESGPFDIGLMTADAIREYASGTSWRDAGREVWQHRAEGSNAGNGSVMRCAPHAIAFADDPDVLVQVSRQSSAITHYDPRCSYGCAILNCTIAGFLRGDKDPFRSALTRVSRLAVIQSRGYGVRRGGVGEASGGTC
;
A
#
# COMPACT_ATOMS: atom_id res chain seq x y z
N MET A 1 4.36 -21.10 8.59
CA MET A 1 3.66 -19.93 9.16
C MET A 1 2.51 -20.39 10.04
N ASP A 2 2.28 -19.73 11.18
CA ASP A 2 1.11 -20.01 12.02
C ASP A 2 -0.17 -19.48 11.35
N SER A 3 -1.11 -20.38 11.03
CA SER A 3 -2.36 -20.02 10.37
C SER A 3 -3.21 -19.07 11.21
N ASP A 4 -3.13 -19.15 12.54
CA ASP A 4 -3.89 -18.29 13.44
C ASP A 4 -3.44 -16.83 13.32
N ARG A 5 -2.12 -16.59 13.26
CA ARG A 5 -1.55 -15.25 13.07
C ARG A 5 -1.91 -14.64 11.72
N ALA A 6 -1.88 -15.45 10.65
CA ALA A 6 -2.25 -14.99 9.32
C ALA A 6 -3.74 -14.61 9.25
N ARG A 7 -4.62 -15.42 9.84
CA ARG A 7 -6.05 -15.10 9.97
C ARG A 7 -6.26 -13.85 10.82
N GLY A 8 -5.57 -13.75 11.95
CA GLY A 8 -5.60 -12.59 12.84
C GLY A 8 -5.18 -11.29 12.14
N ALA A 9 -4.21 -11.33 11.23
CA ALA A 9 -3.80 -10.15 10.47
C ALA A 9 -4.89 -9.64 9.52
N LEU A 10 -5.58 -10.53 8.79
CA LEU A 10 -6.68 -10.14 7.89
C LEU A 10 -7.95 -9.75 8.65
N LEU A 11 -8.32 -10.52 9.68
CA LEU A 11 -9.49 -10.19 10.51
C LEU A 11 -9.25 -8.91 11.32
N GLY A 12 -8.04 -8.70 11.84
CA GLY A 12 -7.67 -7.48 12.56
C GLY A 12 -7.72 -6.24 11.67
N LEU A 13 -7.33 -6.35 10.39
CA LEU A 13 -7.53 -5.28 9.40
C LEU A 13 -9.01 -4.95 9.27
N ALA A 14 -9.87 -5.94 8.99
CA ALA A 14 -11.30 -5.73 8.80
C ALA A 14 -12.01 -5.22 10.07
N CYS A 15 -11.63 -5.71 11.24
CA CYS A 15 -12.15 -5.22 12.51
C CYS A 15 -11.70 -3.79 12.81
N GLY A 16 -10.44 -3.44 12.50
CA GLY A 16 -9.94 -2.08 12.69
C GLY A 16 -10.63 -1.07 11.77
N ASP A 17 -10.79 -1.43 10.51
CA ASP A 17 -11.58 -0.71 9.51
C ASP A 17 -13.01 -0.45 10.02
N ALA A 18 -13.76 -1.52 10.30
CA ALA A 18 -15.16 -1.39 10.68
C ALA A 18 -15.38 -0.65 12.02
N LEU A 19 -14.43 -0.73 12.96
CA LEU A 19 -14.45 0.00 14.23
C LEU A 19 -14.15 1.49 14.02
N GLY A 20 -13.21 1.83 13.14
CA GLY A 20 -12.78 3.21 12.87
C GLY A 20 -13.74 3.99 11.98
N ARG A 21 -14.41 3.33 11.02
CA ARG A 21 -15.28 3.94 10.02
C ARG A 21 -16.32 4.94 10.57
N PRO A 22 -17.07 4.66 11.66
CA PRO A 22 -18.12 5.58 12.12
C PRO A 22 -17.58 6.95 12.57
N VAL A 23 -16.32 6.99 13.00
CA VAL A 23 -15.65 8.17 13.55
C VAL A 23 -14.58 8.72 12.61
N GLU A 24 -14.61 8.32 11.34
CA GLU A 24 -13.69 8.86 10.35
C GLU A 24 -13.85 10.39 10.25
N PHE A 25 -12.74 11.11 10.21
CA PHE A 25 -12.64 12.58 10.25
C PHE A 25 -13.00 13.25 11.58
N ALA A 26 -13.43 12.51 12.60
CA ALA A 26 -13.63 13.04 13.94
C ALA A 26 -12.28 13.21 14.67
N SER A 27 -12.17 14.29 15.44
CA SER A 27 -11.07 14.50 16.39
C SER A 27 -11.19 13.55 17.59
N ALA A 28 -10.07 13.35 18.30
CA ALA A 28 -10.07 12.54 19.51
C ALA A 28 -10.99 13.14 20.59
N GLU A 29 -11.09 14.47 20.65
CA GLU A 29 -11.99 15.18 21.55
C GLU A 29 -13.46 14.93 21.21
N GLU A 30 -13.83 14.94 19.92
CA GLU A 30 -15.20 14.63 19.47
C GLU A 30 -15.57 13.17 19.78
N ILE A 31 -14.67 12.22 19.47
CA ILE A 31 -14.87 10.80 19.76
C ILE A 31 -15.07 10.59 21.28
N SER A 32 -14.24 11.23 22.10
CA SER A 32 -14.33 11.14 23.56
C SER A 32 -15.61 11.78 24.10
N ALA A 33 -16.04 12.91 23.53
CA ALA A 33 -17.27 13.57 23.93
C ALA A 33 -18.53 12.76 23.60
N GLU A 34 -18.55 12.08 22.45
CA GLU A 34 -19.70 11.29 21.98
C GLU A 34 -19.73 9.88 22.57
N HIS A 35 -18.59 9.19 22.58
CA HIS A 35 -18.51 7.76 22.94
C HIS A 35 -17.78 7.51 24.26
N GLY A 36 -17.04 8.48 24.80
CA GLY A 36 -16.08 8.26 25.88
C GLY A 36 -14.88 7.46 25.37
N GLN A 37 -15.01 6.13 25.37
CA GLN A 37 -14.07 5.22 24.73
C GLN A 37 -14.84 4.39 23.70
N LEU A 38 -14.42 4.44 22.44
CA LEU A 38 -14.99 3.60 21.39
C LEU A 38 -14.33 2.22 21.40
N ASP A 39 -15.00 1.23 22.00
CA ASP A 39 -14.55 -0.16 22.08
C ASP A 39 -15.58 -1.18 21.56
N GLU A 40 -16.71 -0.71 21.04
CA GLU A 40 -17.75 -1.53 20.40
C GLU A 40 -17.96 -1.14 18.93
N MET A 41 -18.42 -2.10 18.13
CA MET A 41 -18.80 -1.88 16.72
C MET A 41 -20.08 -1.07 16.66
N VAL A 42 -19.96 0.24 16.45
CA VAL A 42 -21.10 1.15 16.26
C VAL A 42 -21.43 1.32 14.78
N GLY A 43 -22.71 1.51 14.48
CA GLY A 43 -23.18 1.83 13.14
C GLY A 43 -23.20 3.33 12.88
N HIS A 44 -23.66 3.68 11.70
CA HIS A 44 -23.87 5.05 11.22
C HIS A 44 -22.58 5.87 11.19
N GLY A 45 -22.62 7.13 11.63
CA GLY A 45 -21.49 8.05 11.55
C GLY A 45 -21.23 8.54 10.13
N THR A 46 -19.96 8.76 9.79
CA THR A 46 -19.49 9.41 8.56
C THR A 46 -20.21 8.96 7.29
N TRP A 47 -20.39 7.65 7.12
CA TRP A 47 -20.97 7.05 5.91
C TRP A 47 -22.39 6.48 6.10
N ASN A 48 -23.00 6.67 7.26
CA ASN A 48 -24.33 6.14 7.61
C ASN A 48 -24.52 4.62 7.35
N GLN A 49 -23.46 3.82 7.49
CA GLN A 49 -23.50 2.36 7.26
C GLN A 49 -23.80 1.57 8.54
N PRO A 50 -24.38 0.35 8.47
CA PRO A 50 -24.58 -0.51 9.65
C PRO A 50 -23.29 -0.82 10.43
N ALA A 51 -23.44 -1.26 11.68
CA ALA A 51 -22.32 -1.71 12.50
C ALA A 51 -21.62 -2.92 11.85
N GLY A 52 -20.28 -2.93 11.88
CA GLY A 52 -19.47 -4.00 11.29
C GLY A 52 -19.28 -3.92 9.77
N THR A 53 -19.82 -2.90 9.10
CA THR A 53 -19.56 -2.64 7.69
C THR A 53 -18.12 -2.15 7.49
N ILE A 54 -17.38 -2.85 6.62
CA ILE A 54 -16.02 -2.52 6.16
C ILE A 54 -16.02 -1.40 5.10
N THR A 55 -14.88 -0.78 4.83
CA THR A 55 -14.65 0.27 3.81
C THR A 55 -13.69 -0.19 2.69
N ASP A 56 -13.16 0.77 1.92
CA ASP A 56 -12.18 0.55 0.88
C ASP A 56 -10.87 -0.08 1.39
N ASP A 57 -10.49 0.14 2.66
CA ASP A 57 -9.36 -0.52 3.32
C ASP A 57 -9.41 -2.06 3.14
N THR A 58 -10.52 -2.67 3.58
CA THR A 58 -10.70 -4.13 3.49
C THR A 58 -11.01 -4.58 2.08
N ASP A 59 -11.84 -3.85 1.33
CA ASP A 59 -12.21 -4.23 -0.03
C ASP A 59 -11.00 -4.31 -0.97
N LEU A 60 -10.11 -3.32 -0.91
CA LEU A 60 -8.88 -3.31 -1.71
C LEU A 60 -7.89 -4.38 -1.22
N ALA A 61 -7.84 -4.66 0.08
CA ALA A 61 -7.06 -5.78 0.60
C ALA A 61 -7.61 -7.14 0.07
N LEU A 62 -8.93 -7.31 -0.01
CA LEU A 62 -9.55 -8.51 -0.56
C LEU A 62 -9.30 -8.65 -2.07
N CYS A 63 -9.29 -7.56 -2.83
CA CYS A 63 -8.90 -7.58 -4.25
C CYS A 63 -7.48 -8.14 -4.43
N ILE A 64 -6.53 -7.69 -3.61
CA ILE A 64 -5.16 -8.21 -3.60
C ILE A 64 -5.14 -9.68 -3.19
N ALA A 65 -5.81 -10.05 -2.10
CA ALA A 65 -5.82 -11.42 -1.60
C ALA A 65 -6.35 -12.41 -2.65
N ARG A 66 -7.44 -12.06 -3.33
CA ARG A 66 -8.00 -12.87 -4.43
C ARG A 66 -7.02 -13.02 -5.58
N SER A 67 -6.33 -11.93 -5.98
CA SER A 67 -5.30 -12.01 -7.02
C SER A 67 -4.15 -12.95 -6.64
N LEU A 68 -3.66 -12.86 -5.40
CA LEU A 68 -2.58 -13.72 -4.90
C LEU A 68 -2.99 -15.20 -4.85
N VAL A 69 -4.24 -15.49 -4.46
CA VAL A 69 -4.77 -16.86 -4.44
C VAL A 69 -4.93 -17.41 -5.86
N ASP A 70 -5.50 -16.63 -6.77
CA ASP A 70 -5.81 -17.12 -8.12
C ASP A 70 -4.56 -17.28 -9.00
N ASN A 71 -3.53 -16.45 -8.78
CA ASN A 71 -2.30 -16.45 -9.61
C ASN A 71 -1.10 -17.12 -8.94
N GLU A 72 -1.17 -17.44 -7.64
CA GLU A 72 -0.07 -17.98 -6.83
C GLU A 72 1.23 -17.13 -6.88
N ALA A 73 1.11 -15.86 -7.27
CA ALA A 73 2.21 -14.90 -7.43
C ALA A 73 1.69 -13.47 -7.39
N PHE A 74 2.60 -12.50 -7.29
CA PHE A 74 2.24 -11.09 -7.47
C PHE A 74 1.97 -10.82 -8.96
N ASP A 75 0.72 -10.47 -9.26
CA ASP A 75 0.29 -9.99 -10.58
C ASP A 75 -0.30 -8.58 -10.46
N GLY A 76 0.53 -7.57 -10.72
CA GLY A 76 0.10 -6.16 -10.65
C GLY A 76 -0.95 -5.78 -11.69
N GLN A 77 -1.01 -6.50 -12.83
CA GLN A 77 -2.03 -6.29 -13.86
C GLN A 77 -3.38 -6.78 -13.33
N ASN A 78 -3.44 -8.02 -12.84
CA ASN A 78 -4.66 -8.59 -12.28
C ASN A 78 -5.16 -7.82 -11.05
N ILE A 79 -4.26 -7.30 -10.20
CA ILE A 79 -4.64 -6.43 -9.07
C ILE A 79 -5.28 -5.13 -9.56
N ALA A 80 -4.70 -4.47 -10.57
CA ALA A 80 -5.24 -3.24 -11.14
C ALA A 80 -6.62 -3.47 -11.78
N ASP A 81 -6.79 -4.58 -12.50
CA ASP A 81 -8.08 -4.99 -13.07
C ASP A 81 -9.15 -5.15 -11.97
N ARG A 82 -8.81 -5.83 -10.86
CA ARG A 82 -9.74 -5.99 -9.73
C ARG A 82 -10.07 -4.68 -9.01
N PHE A 83 -9.10 -3.78 -8.89
CA PHE A 83 -9.38 -2.45 -8.35
C PHE A 83 -10.34 -1.67 -9.25
N HIS A 84 -10.18 -1.78 -10.57
CA HIS A 84 -11.10 -1.17 -11.52
C HIS A 84 -12.50 -1.80 -11.46
N GLU A 85 -12.61 -3.13 -11.42
CA GLU A 85 -13.90 -3.83 -11.24
C GLU A 85 -14.59 -3.43 -9.93
N TRP A 86 -13.84 -3.33 -8.83
CA TRP A 86 -14.36 -2.86 -7.55
C TRP A 86 -14.84 -1.41 -7.64
N TYR A 87 -14.07 -0.52 -8.28
CA TYR A 87 -14.45 0.87 -8.48
C TYR A 87 -15.76 1.02 -9.27
N GLU A 88 -15.91 0.25 -10.35
CA GLU A 88 -17.13 0.24 -11.18
C GLU A 88 -18.35 -0.32 -10.44
N SER A 89 -18.15 -1.08 -9.36
CA SER A 89 -19.25 -1.55 -8.50
C SER A 89 -19.88 -0.46 -7.63
N GLY A 90 -19.27 0.73 -7.58
CA GLY A 90 -19.77 1.90 -6.86
C GLY A 90 -19.59 1.80 -5.35
N PRO A 91 -18.34 1.69 -4.83
CA PRO A 91 -18.10 1.68 -3.40
C PRO A 91 -18.56 2.99 -2.78
N PHE A 92 -19.09 2.93 -1.55
CA PHE A 92 -19.59 4.13 -0.86
C PHE A 92 -18.45 5.03 -0.36
N ASP A 93 -17.23 4.49 -0.26
CA ASP A 93 -16.03 5.17 0.18
C ASP A 93 -14.85 4.83 -0.73
N ILE A 94 -14.02 5.83 -1.01
CA ILE A 94 -12.77 5.69 -1.77
C ILE A 94 -11.93 6.96 -1.65
N GLY A 95 -10.66 6.79 -1.27
CA GLY A 95 -9.69 7.89 -1.30
C GLY A 95 -9.48 8.49 -2.70
N LEU A 96 -9.40 9.82 -2.79
CA LEU A 96 -9.28 10.53 -4.08
C LEU A 96 -8.08 10.09 -4.93
N MET A 97 -6.93 9.82 -4.32
CA MET A 97 -5.73 9.36 -5.03
C MET A 97 -5.95 7.97 -5.64
N THR A 98 -6.60 7.07 -4.89
CA THR A 98 -6.98 5.73 -5.37
C THR A 98 -7.93 5.85 -6.56
N ALA A 99 -8.99 6.66 -6.43
CA ALA A 99 -9.97 6.87 -7.47
C ALA A 99 -9.35 7.44 -8.76
N ASP A 100 -8.50 8.46 -8.63
CA ASP A 100 -7.82 9.06 -9.77
C ASP A 100 -6.89 8.07 -10.47
N ALA A 101 -6.12 7.27 -9.73
CA ALA A 101 -5.23 6.28 -10.32
C ALA A 101 -5.98 5.15 -11.03
N ILE A 102 -7.13 4.72 -10.50
CA ILE A 102 -7.99 3.74 -11.16
C ILE A 102 -8.60 4.34 -12.45
N ARG A 103 -9.03 5.61 -12.43
CA ARG A 103 -9.53 6.28 -13.64
C ARG A 103 -8.44 6.48 -14.69
N GLU A 104 -7.23 6.85 -14.27
CA GLU A 104 -6.07 6.94 -15.15
C GLU A 104 -5.76 5.59 -15.79
N TYR A 105 -5.77 4.51 -15.00
CA TYR A 105 -5.63 3.13 -15.49
C TYR A 105 -6.72 2.78 -16.52
N ALA A 106 -7.98 3.06 -16.21
CA ALA A 106 -9.12 2.80 -17.09
C ALA A 106 -9.05 3.58 -18.42
N SER A 107 -8.30 4.69 -18.47
CA SER A 107 -8.07 5.47 -19.70
C SER A 107 -7.06 4.84 -20.67
N GLY A 108 -6.42 3.73 -20.27
CA GLY A 108 -5.46 2.97 -21.08
C GLY A 108 -4.01 3.08 -20.61
N THR A 109 -3.73 3.84 -19.55
CA THR A 109 -2.40 3.91 -18.93
C THR A 109 -2.06 2.59 -18.24
N SER A 110 -0.83 2.10 -18.40
CA SER A 110 -0.42 0.83 -17.80
C SER A 110 -0.53 0.87 -16.27
N TRP A 111 -0.82 -0.27 -15.62
CA TRP A 111 -0.87 -0.34 -14.16
C TRP A 111 0.43 0.10 -13.47
N ARG A 112 1.57 0.02 -14.17
CA ARG A 112 2.89 0.45 -13.68
C ARG A 112 3.05 1.96 -13.66
N ASP A 113 2.23 2.65 -14.46
CA ASP A 113 2.37 4.06 -14.76
C ASP A 113 1.21 4.88 -14.19
N ALA A 114 0.00 4.32 -14.06
CA ALA A 114 -1.20 5.08 -13.66
C ALA A 114 -1.03 5.87 -12.36
N GLY A 115 -0.58 5.22 -11.27
CA GLY A 115 -0.30 5.92 -10.02
C GLY A 115 0.83 6.96 -10.11
N ARG A 116 1.77 6.79 -11.05
CA ARG A 116 2.84 7.78 -11.32
C ARG A 116 2.32 8.97 -12.09
N GLU A 117 1.52 8.75 -13.13
CA GLU A 117 0.94 9.84 -13.93
C GLU A 117 0.07 10.73 -13.03
N VAL A 118 -0.79 10.15 -12.19
CA VAL A 118 -1.58 10.93 -11.22
C VAL A 118 -0.67 11.67 -10.23
N TRP A 119 0.37 11.01 -9.71
CA TRP A 119 1.32 11.65 -8.79
C TRP A 119 2.02 12.86 -9.40
N GLN A 120 2.38 12.81 -10.69
CA GLN A 120 3.05 13.90 -11.40
C GLN A 120 2.15 15.13 -11.64
N HIS A 121 0.84 14.92 -11.73
CA HIS A 121 -0.13 15.98 -12.04
C HIS A 121 -0.80 16.59 -10.80
N ARG A 122 -0.54 16.06 -9.61
CA ARG A 122 -1.05 16.59 -8.35
C ARG A 122 -0.02 17.48 -7.64
N ALA A 123 -0.51 18.41 -6.84
CA ALA A 123 0.34 19.32 -6.08
C ALA A 123 1.18 18.56 -5.03
N GLU A 124 2.42 19.00 -4.82
CA GLU A 124 3.28 18.47 -3.77
C GLU A 124 2.56 18.53 -2.40
N GLY A 125 2.71 17.47 -1.61
CA GLY A 125 2.02 17.33 -0.32
C GLY A 125 0.61 16.75 -0.39
N SER A 126 -0.01 16.61 -1.56
CA SER A 126 -1.37 16.03 -1.71
C SER A 126 -1.40 14.55 -2.10
N ASN A 127 -0.23 13.90 -2.19
CA ASN A 127 -0.08 12.58 -2.81
C ASN A 127 0.37 11.47 -1.86
N ALA A 128 0.68 11.82 -0.60
CA ALA A 128 1.25 10.92 0.38
C ALA A 128 0.20 10.35 1.35
N GLY A 129 -0.97 9.98 0.82
CA GLY A 129 -2.04 9.35 1.59
C GLY A 129 -1.72 7.90 2.00
N ASN A 130 -2.55 7.33 2.86
CA ASN A 130 -2.43 5.97 3.38
C ASN A 130 -3.06 4.90 2.47
N GLY A 131 -3.66 5.27 1.33
CA GLY A 131 -4.49 4.37 0.50
C GLY A 131 -3.79 3.12 -0.03
N SER A 132 -2.46 3.12 -0.14
CA SER A 132 -1.70 1.89 -0.41
C SER A 132 -1.24 1.13 0.83
N VAL A 133 -1.09 1.81 1.97
CA VAL A 133 -0.63 1.23 3.24
C VAL A 133 -1.73 0.39 3.88
N MET A 134 -2.97 0.87 3.87
CA MET A 134 -4.11 0.21 4.51
C MET A 134 -4.35 -1.23 4.02
N ARG A 135 -4.00 -1.53 2.77
CA ARG A 135 -4.22 -2.82 2.10
C ARG A 135 -2.99 -3.74 2.08
N CYS A 136 -2.05 -3.56 3.00
CA CYS A 136 -0.76 -4.26 3.02
C CYS A 136 -0.86 -5.77 3.34
N ALA A 137 -1.66 -6.14 4.35
CA ALA A 137 -1.64 -7.47 4.98
C ALA A 137 -1.58 -8.70 4.03
N PRO A 138 -2.33 -8.76 2.91
CA PRO A 138 -2.25 -9.91 2.00
C PRO A 138 -0.86 -10.19 1.46
N HIS A 139 -0.09 -9.16 1.10
CA HIS A 139 1.28 -9.32 0.60
C HIS A 139 2.21 -9.84 1.71
N ALA A 140 2.09 -9.30 2.92
CA ALA A 140 2.88 -9.74 4.06
C ALA A 140 2.68 -11.23 4.37
N ILE A 141 1.45 -11.73 4.19
CA ILE A 141 1.12 -13.15 4.36
C ILE A 141 1.70 -13.97 3.20
N ALA A 142 1.48 -13.56 1.95
CA ALA A 142 1.91 -14.34 0.78
C ALA A 142 3.45 -14.46 0.65
N PHE A 143 4.19 -13.41 1.05
CA PHE A 143 5.66 -13.36 0.90
C PHE A 143 6.39 -13.28 2.25
N ALA A 144 5.80 -13.81 3.33
CA ALA A 144 6.40 -13.68 4.68
C ALA A 144 7.81 -14.28 4.76
N ASP A 145 8.05 -15.36 4.02
CA ASP A 145 9.31 -16.10 4.03
C ASP A 145 10.34 -15.53 3.04
N ASP A 146 9.95 -14.61 2.16
CA ASP A 146 10.79 -13.97 1.14
C ASP A 146 10.84 -12.43 1.32
N PRO A 147 11.48 -11.91 2.38
CA PRO A 147 11.38 -10.50 2.75
C PRO A 147 11.96 -9.53 1.71
N ASP A 148 12.93 -9.95 0.90
CA ASP A 148 13.48 -9.10 -0.16
C ASP A 148 12.51 -8.97 -1.35
N VAL A 149 11.81 -10.06 -1.70
CA VAL A 149 10.70 -10.05 -2.66
C VAL A 149 9.55 -9.22 -2.11
N LEU A 150 9.23 -9.37 -0.82
CA LEU A 150 8.18 -8.59 -0.17
C LEU A 150 8.41 -7.08 -0.27
N VAL A 151 9.66 -6.61 -0.12
CA VAL A 151 10.00 -5.18 -0.32
C VAL A 151 9.72 -4.73 -1.76
N GLN A 152 10.06 -5.55 -2.75
CA GLN A 152 9.81 -5.23 -4.16
C GLN A 152 8.32 -5.19 -4.46
N VAL A 153 7.58 -6.23 -4.07
CA VAL A 153 6.13 -6.36 -4.25
C VAL A 153 5.38 -5.24 -3.55
N SER A 154 5.76 -4.89 -2.31
CA SER A 154 5.14 -3.79 -1.56
C SER A 154 5.22 -2.46 -2.31
N ARG A 155 6.38 -2.19 -2.93
CA ARG A 155 6.59 -0.95 -3.68
C ARG A 155 5.83 -0.95 -5.00
N GLN A 156 5.82 -2.08 -5.70
CA GLN A 156 5.07 -2.23 -6.96
C GLN A 156 3.56 -2.13 -6.72
N SER A 157 3.03 -2.78 -5.70
CA SER A 157 1.60 -2.71 -5.33
C SER A 157 1.20 -1.32 -4.87
N SER A 158 2.06 -0.62 -4.10
CA SER A 158 1.82 0.78 -3.76
C SER A 158 1.71 1.63 -5.03
N ALA A 159 2.67 1.49 -5.94
CA ALA A 159 2.79 2.29 -7.16
C ALA A 159 1.61 2.17 -8.13
N ILE A 160 0.76 1.13 -8.02
CA ILE A 160 -0.50 1.02 -8.77
C ILE A 160 -1.36 2.28 -8.56
N THR A 161 -1.35 2.83 -7.34
CA THR A 161 -2.19 4.01 -6.99
C THR A 161 -1.43 5.14 -6.31
N HIS A 162 -0.39 4.82 -5.55
CA HIS A 162 0.38 5.75 -4.73
C HIS A 162 1.87 5.55 -5.05
N TYR A 163 2.37 6.34 -6.00
CA TYR A 163 3.75 6.29 -6.47
C TYR A 163 4.75 7.00 -5.53
N ASP A 164 4.27 7.84 -4.62
CA ASP A 164 5.12 8.61 -3.70
C ASP A 164 6.09 7.68 -2.91
N PRO A 165 7.38 8.02 -2.81
CA PRO A 165 8.35 7.24 -2.04
C PRO A 165 7.92 6.99 -0.60
N ARG A 166 7.25 7.94 0.07
CA ARG A 166 6.76 7.78 1.44
C ARG A 166 5.73 6.66 1.54
N CYS A 167 4.80 6.58 0.60
CA CYS A 167 3.80 5.52 0.52
C CYS A 167 4.45 4.16 0.23
N SER A 168 5.30 4.10 -0.80
CA SER A 168 5.91 2.84 -1.23
C SER A 168 6.87 2.24 -0.19
N TYR A 169 7.70 3.06 0.46
CA TYR A 169 8.55 2.60 1.57
C TYR A 169 7.74 2.33 2.84
N GLY A 170 6.69 3.11 3.11
CA GLY A 170 5.75 2.84 4.21
C GLY A 170 5.10 1.46 4.08
N CYS A 171 4.62 1.11 2.88
CA CYS A 171 4.09 -0.22 2.58
C CYS A 171 5.14 -1.31 2.81
N ALA A 172 6.37 -1.12 2.32
CA ALA A 172 7.46 -2.09 2.49
C ALA A 172 7.79 -2.32 3.97
N ILE A 173 7.82 -1.25 4.78
CA ILE A 173 8.08 -1.34 6.23
C ILE A 173 6.93 -2.06 6.93
N LEU A 174 5.68 -1.66 6.67
CA LEU A 174 4.51 -2.28 7.29
C LEU A 174 4.41 -3.77 6.93
N ASN A 175 4.56 -4.11 5.65
CA ASN A 175 4.52 -5.50 5.21
C ASN A 175 5.63 -6.35 5.84
N CYS A 176 6.88 -5.86 5.86
CA CYS A 176 7.97 -6.57 6.51
C CYS A 176 7.75 -6.71 8.03
N THR A 177 7.10 -5.73 8.65
CA THR A 177 6.75 -5.77 10.09
C THR A 177 5.70 -6.84 10.35
N ILE A 178 4.62 -6.88 9.56
CA ILE A 178 3.59 -7.92 9.65
C ILE A 178 4.22 -9.30 9.41
N ALA A 179 5.02 -9.47 8.36
CA ALA A 179 5.72 -10.73 8.07
C ALA A 179 6.61 -11.19 9.24
N GLY A 180 7.32 -10.26 9.89
CA GLY A 180 8.10 -10.60 11.09
C GLY A 180 7.23 -11.07 12.26
N PHE A 181 6.08 -10.45 12.50
CA PHE A 181 5.11 -10.96 13.50
C PHE A 181 4.58 -12.36 13.13
N LEU A 182 4.28 -12.60 11.85
CA LEU A 182 3.83 -13.91 11.36
C LEU A 182 4.88 -15.01 11.59
N ARG A 183 6.17 -14.67 11.49
CA ARG A 183 7.30 -15.58 11.76
C ARG A 183 7.70 -15.67 13.23
N GLY A 184 7.21 -14.78 14.08
CA GLY A 184 7.55 -14.74 15.52
C GLY A 184 8.87 -14.06 15.82
N ASP A 185 9.28 -13.11 14.98
CA ASP A 185 10.46 -12.28 15.22
C ASP A 185 10.26 -11.42 16.49
N LYS A 186 11.33 -11.20 17.26
CA LYS A 186 11.27 -10.46 18.53
C LYS A 186 11.08 -8.95 18.38
N ASP A 187 11.62 -8.38 17.30
CA ASP A 187 11.53 -6.94 17.00
C ASP A 187 11.29 -6.74 15.49
N PRO A 188 10.07 -7.05 14.99
CA PRO A 188 9.76 -7.01 13.57
C PRO A 188 9.92 -5.61 12.97
N PHE A 189 9.50 -4.58 13.69
CA PHE A 189 9.53 -3.20 13.21
C PHE A 189 10.96 -2.69 13.00
N ARG A 190 11.86 -2.86 13.98
CA ARG A 190 13.28 -2.45 13.78
C ARG A 190 13.97 -3.28 12.71
N SER A 191 13.62 -4.56 12.60
CA SER A 191 14.13 -5.44 11.54
C SER A 191 13.70 -4.98 10.15
N ALA A 192 12.43 -4.59 10.00
CA ALA A 192 11.87 -4.02 8.77
C ALA A 192 12.55 -2.70 8.40
N LEU A 193 12.69 -1.76 9.34
CA LEU A 193 13.40 -0.50 9.12
C LEU A 193 14.83 -0.73 8.63
N THR A 194 15.59 -1.59 9.32
CA THR A 194 16.97 -1.90 8.94
C THR A 194 17.07 -2.48 7.53
N ARG A 195 16.16 -3.39 7.17
CA ARG A 195 16.14 -4.02 5.84
C ARG A 195 15.82 -3.01 4.75
N VAL A 196 14.73 -2.27 4.89
CA VAL A 196 14.26 -1.32 3.89
C VAL A 196 15.29 -0.21 3.67
N SER A 197 15.90 0.32 4.74
CA SER A 197 16.97 1.32 4.64
C SER A 197 18.19 0.80 3.87
N ARG A 198 18.63 -0.45 4.10
CA ARG A 198 19.75 -1.04 3.35
C ARG A 198 19.46 -1.14 1.86
N LEU A 199 18.26 -1.62 1.50
CA LEU A 199 17.86 -1.77 0.10
C LEU A 199 17.71 -0.42 -0.61
N ALA A 200 17.18 0.59 0.08
CA ALA A 200 17.10 1.96 -0.45
C ALA A 200 18.48 2.55 -0.77
N VAL A 201 19.49 2.29 0.08
CA VAL A 201 20.88 2.73 -0.15
C VAL A 201 21.53 1.99 -1.33
N ILE A 202 21.26 0.70 -1.50
CA ILE A 202 21.79 -0.07 -2.65
C ILE A 202 21.21 0.48 -3.96
N GLN A 203 19.90 0.76 -3.98
CA GLN A 203 19.23 1.28 -5.17
C GLN A 203 19.66 2.70 -5.55
N SER A 204 19.92 3.56 -4.56
CA SER A 204 20.46 4.91 -4.83
C SER A 204 21.90 4.89 -5.36
N ARG A 205 22.70 3.88 -4.98
CA ARG A 205 24.06 3.67 -5.51
C ARG A 205 24.09 3.04 -6.90
N GLY A 206 23.10 2.21 -7.24
CA GLY A 206 22.96 1.60 -8.57
C GLY A 206 22.63 2.58 -9.70
N TYR A 207 22.02 3.74 -9.37
CA TYR A 207 21.74 4.82 -10.32
C TYR A 207 22.91 5.81 -10.52
N GLY A 208 24.06 5.56 -9.88
CA GLY A 208 25.14 6.53 -9.74
C GLY A 208 26.44 6.24 -10.49
N VAL A 209 26.47 5.60 -11.67
CA VAL A 209 27.67 5.61 -12.54
C VAL A 209 27.30 5.52 -14.03
N ARG A 210 27.33 6.66 -14.72
CA ARG A 210 27.91 6.84 -16.07
C ARG A 210 27.97 8.34 -16.41
N ARG A 211 28.97 9.05 -15.89
CA ARG A 211 29.55 10.19 -16.62
C ARG A 211 30.73 9.64 -17.40
N GLY A 212 30.45 9.22 -18.63
CA GLY A 212 31.49 8.90 -19.62
C GLY A 212 32.33 10.14 -19.86
N GLY A 213 33.64 9.97 -19.74
CA GLY A 213 34.63 11.02 -19.95
C GLY A 213 34.60 11.52 -21.39
N VAL A 214 34.72 12.84 -21.51
CA VAL A 214 35.17 13.48 -22.75
C VAL A 214 36.68 13.26 -22.78
N GLY A 215 37.11 12.25 -23.55
CA GLY A 215 38.50 12.12 -23.97
C GLY A 215 38.75 13.11 -25.10
N GLU A 216 39.38 14.24 -24.79
CA GLU A 216 40.04 15.06 -25.78
C GLU A 216 41.17 14.25 -26.43
N ALA A 217 41.06 14.01 -27.73
CA ALA A 217 42.19 13.62 -28.57
C ALA A 217 42.08 14.41 -29.88
N SER A 218 42.63 15.61 -29.90
CA SER A 218 42.92 16.35 -31.12
C SER A 218 44.27 17.06 -31.01
N GLY A 219 45.32 16.33 -31.37
CA GLY A 219 46.55 16.82 -32.00
C GLY A 219 46.98 15.71 -32.96
N GLY A 220 47.43 15.91 -34.18
CA GLY A 220 47.79 17.08 -34.97
C GLY A 220 48.40 16.54 -36.28
N THR A 221 48.18 17.25 -37.38
CA THR A 221 49.02 17.32 -38.60
C THR A 221 49.73 16.06 -39.13
N CYS A 222 49.27 15.55 -40.28
CA CYS A 222 49.94 15.65 -41.59
C CYS A 222 48.93 15.33 -42.69
#